data_AF-A0A1F9Q4B0-F1
#
_entry.id   AF-A0A1F9Q4B0-F1
#
_cell.length_a   1.000
_cell.length_b   1.000
_cell.length_c   1.000
_cell.angle_alpha   90.00
_cell.angle_beta   90.00
_cell.angle_gamma   90.00
#
_symmetry.space_group_name_H-M   'P 1'
#
loop_
_entity.id
_entity.type
_entity.pdbx_description
1 polymer ?
#
loop_
_entity_poly.entity_id
_entity_poly.type
_entity_poly.pdbx_seq_one_letter_code
_entity_poly.pdbx_strand_id
1 'polypeptide(L)'
;MNTWYSVDLGDGAAAYKPTEKIQGAFTAAYVLSGGKTNGIAAFSRYDLETNIVTVYFTPAAHRIAQAFNASPCEKPTTDELGLIIGDADSWHTFFPGDTPRDRH
;
A
#
# COMPACT_ATOMS: atom_id res chain seq x y z
N MET A 1 10.13 -14.93 -1.00
CA MET A 1 9.81 -14.22 0.25
C MET A 1 8.53 -13.45 0.03
N ASN A 2 7.45 -13.83 0.73
CA ASN A 2 6.10 -13.30 0.53
C ASN A 2 5.69 -12.33 1.65
N THR A 3 6.68 -11.75 2.34
CA THR A 3 6.49 -10.88 3.50
C THR A 3 5.95 -9.53 3.05
N TRP A 4 4.83 -9.13 3.65
CA TRP A 4 4.28 -7.78 3.48
C TRP A 4 4.95 -6.83 4.45
N TYR A 5 4.82 -5.54 4.21
CA TYR A 5 5.37 -4.52 5.10
C TYR A 5 4.30 -3.49 5.40
N SER A 6 4.23 -3.02 6.64
CA SER A 6 3.31 -1.96 7.03
C SER A 6 4.03 -0.79 7.69
N VAL A 7 3.50 0.40 7.48
CA VAL A 7 3.93 1.62 8.18
C VAL A 7 2.72 2.42 8.60
N ASP A 8 2.73 2.87 9.85
CA ASP A 8 1.71 3.77 10.37
C ASP A 8 2.10 5.20 10.01
N LEU A 9 1.22 5.89 9.30
CA LEU A 9 1.42 7.27 8.86
C LEU A 9 0.90 8.30 9.89
N GLY A 10 0.30 7.82 10.98
CA GLY A 10 -0.30 8.64 12.02
C GLY A 10 -1.75 9.02 11.70
N ASP A 11 -2.20 10.11 12.30
CA ASP A 11 -3.57 10.60 12.13
C ASP A 11 -3.86 11.04 10.69
N GLY A 12 -5.12 10.98 10.25
CA GLY A 12 -5.52 11.26 8.85
C GLY A 12 -4.99 12.59 8.27
N ALA A 13 -4.76 13.62 9.12
CA ALA A 13 -4.17 14.88 8.69
C ALA A 13 -2.63 14.81 8.58
N ALA A 14 -1.96 14.16 9.54
CA ALA A 14 -0.53 13.89 9.49
C ALA A 14 -0.14 12.92 8.36
N ALA A 15 -1.05 12.01 7.99
CA ALA A 15 -0.86 10.95 6.99
C ALA A 15 -0.87 11.46 5.54
N TYR A 16 -1.39 12.66 5.28
CA TYR A 16 -1.47 13.22 3.92
C TYR A 16 -0.08 13.39 3.27
N LYS A 17 0.83 14.10 3.94
CA LYS A 17 2.20 14.35 3.45
C LYS A 17 3.01 13.06 3.19
N PRO A 18 3.04 12.08 4.10
CA PRO A 18 3.76 10.84 3.83
C PRO A 18 3.08 9.99 2.75
N THR A 19 1.75 10.00 2.63
CA THR A 19 1.06 9.33 1.52
C THR A 19 1.47 9.90 0.17
N GLU A 20 1.55 11.22 0.05
CA GLU A 20 2.00 11.90 -1.18
C GLU A 20 3.46 11.52 -1.53
N LYS A 21 4.34 11.43 -0.52
CA LYS A 21 5.72 10.95 -0.71
C LYS A 21 5.78 9.49 -1.16
N ILE A 22 4.91 8.63 -0.61
CA ILE A 22 4.81 7.23 -1.03
C ILE A 22 4.40 7.15 -2.50
N GLN A 23 3.36 7.90 -2.90
CA GLN A 23 2.92 7.96 -4.30
C GLN A 23 4.04 8.45 -5.23
N GLY A 24 4.79 9.47 -4.82
CA GLY A 24 5.96 9.96 -5.55
C GLY A 24 7.06 8.89 -5.71
N ALA A 25 7.38 8.16 -4.65
CA ALA A 25 8.38 7.08 -4.68
C ALA A 25 7.95 5.94 -5.61
N PHE A 26 6.67 5.56 -5.58
CA PHE A 26 6.11 4.57 -6.49
C PHE A 26 6.10 5.04 -7.95
N THR A 27 5.78 6.31 -8.19
CA THR A 27 5.82 6.91 -9.53
C THR A 27 7.24 6.86 -10.10
N ALA A 28 8.23 7.24 -9.30
CA ALA A 28 9.63 7.14 -9.69
C ALA A 28 10.05 5.68 -9.97
N ALA A 29 9.64 4.73 -9.12
CA ALA A 29 9.91 3.31 -9.33
C ALA A 29 9.27 2.77 -10.61
N TYR A 30 8.05 3.20 -10.94
CA TYR A 30 7.33 2.84 -12.15
C TYR A 30 8.04 3.35 -13.41
N VAL A 31 8.45 4.62 -13.41
CA VAL A 31 9.22 5.24 -14.51
C VAL A 31 10.56 4.52 -14.72
N LEU A 32 11.30 4.27 -13.65
CA LEU A 32 12.59 3.55 -13.69
C LEU A 32 12.43 2.11 -14.19
N SER A 33 11.28 1.49 -13.94
CA SER A 33 10.97 0.13 -14.40
C SER A 33 10.47 0.05 -15.84
N GLY A 34 10.49 1.18 -16.58
CA GLY A 34 10.02 1.24 -17.96
C GLY A 34 8.51 1.06 -18.10
N GLY A 35 7.74 1.55 -17.12
CA GLY A 35 6.28 1.45 -17.14
C GLY A 35 5.73 0.10 -16.69
N LYS A 36 6.49 -0.65 -15.88
CA LYS A 36 6.04 -1.91 -15.29
C LYS A 36 5.99 -1.80 -13.79
N THR A 37 4.84 -2.14 -13.20
CA THR A 37 4.69 -2.21 -11.75
C THR A 37 5.37 -3.45 -11.18
N ASN A 38 5.53 -4.55 -11.94
CA ASN A 38 6.20 -5.79 -11.50
C ASN A 38 5.68 -6.31 -10.14
N GLY A 39 4.39 -6.12 -9.85
CA GLY A 39 3.76 -6.48 -8.57
C GLY A 39 4.01 -5.49 -7.42
N ILE A 40 4.62 -4.34 -7.67
CA ILE A 40 4.75 -3.24 -6.72
C ILE A 40 3.38 -2.56 -6.57
N ALA A 41 2.77 -2.71 -5.39
CA ALA A 41 1.54 -2.02 -5.03
C ALA A 41 1.59 -1.59 -3.56
N ALA A 42 0.83 -0.55 -3.24
CA ALA A 42 0.60 -0.06 -1.89
C ALA A 42 -0.88 0.13 -1.63
N PHE A 43 -1.31 -0.34 -0.46
CA PHE A 43 -2.68 -0.27 0.01
C PHE A 43 -2.73 0.55 1.30
N SER A 44 -3.77 1.34 1.52
CA SER A 44 -4.01 2.03 2.79
C SER A 44 -5.19 1.40 3.50
N ARG A 45 -5.11 1.34 4.82
CA ARG A 45 -6.26 1.17 5.70
C ARG A 45 -6.36 2.40 6.59
N TYR A 46 -7.57 2.87 6.78
CA TYR A 46 -7.86 3.90 7.76
C TYR A 46 -8.65 3.28 8.89
N ASP A 47 -8.05 3.26 10.08
CA ASP A 47 -8.68 2.76 11.29
C ASP A 47 -9.44 3.90 11.95
N LEU A 48 -10.78 3.82 11.97
CA LEU A 48 -11.65 4.85 12.53
C LEU A 48 -11.58 4.92 14.06
N GLU A 49 -11.28 3.80 14.73
CA GLU A 49 -11.25 3.71 16.19
C GLU A 49 -10.02 4.42 16.77
N THR A 50 -8.88 4.23 16.12
CA THR A 50 -7.58 4.81 16.51
C THR A 50 -7.26 6.09 15.73
N ASN A 51 -8.02 6.39 14.67
CA ASN A 51 -7.77 7.47 13.72
C ASN A 51 -6.41 7.35 13.01
N ILE A 52 -5.86 6.13 12.87
CA ILE A 52 -4.53 5.90 12.27
C ILE A 52 -4.68 5.44 10.82
N VAL A 53 -3.88 6.01 9.93
CA VAL A 53 -3.71 5.51 8.56
C VAL A 53 -2.50 4.58 8.52
N THR A 54 -2.72 3.32 8.18
CA THR A 54 -1.66 2.34 7.96
C THR A 54 -1.52 2.05 6.47
N VAL A 55 -0.30 2.08 5.94
CA VAL A 55 -0.01 1.69 4.57
C VAL A 55 0.67 0.34 4.54
N TYR A 56 0.15 -0.55 3.70
CA TYR A 56 0.66 -1.89 3.44
C TYR A 56 1.32 -1.94 2.06
N PHE A 57 2.54 -2.43 2.03
CA PHE A 57 3.35 -2.60 0.83
C PHE A 57 3.41 -4.09 0.46
N THR A 58 3.29 -4.37 -0.84
CA THR A 58 3.47 -5.74 -1.34
C THR A 58 4.92 -6.19 -1.19
N PRO A 59 5.21 -7.50 -1.21
CA PRO A 59 6.57 -8.01 -1.11
C PRO A 59 7.52 -7.45 -2.18
N ALA A 60 7.00 -7.18 -3.39
CA ALA A 60 7.77 -6.55 -4.47
C ALA A 60 8.13 -5.08 -4.18
N ALA A 61 7.33 -4.40 -3.36
CA ALA A 61 7.55 -3.02 -2.92
C ALA A 61 8.49 -2.91 -1.70
N HIS A 62 9.18 -3.98 -1.29
CA HIS A 62 10.05 -4.01 -0.11
C HIS A 62 11.06 -2.85 -0.07
N ARG A 63 11.68 -2.50 -1.20
CA ARG A 63 12.65 -1.39 -1.27
C ARG A 63 12.03 -0.04 -0.92
N ILE A 64 10.79 0.19 -1.35
CA ILE A 64 10.04 1.40 -1.00
C ILE A 64 9.68 1.34 0.48
N ALA A 65 9.17 0.21 0.95
CA ALA A 65 8.82 0.00 2.36
C ALA A 65 10.00 0.30 3.30
N GLN A 66 11.23 -0.14 2.96
CA GLN A 66 12.45 0.18 3.71
C GLN A 66 12.74 1.68 3.78
N ALA A 67 12.50 2.43 2.70
CA ALA A 67 12.71 3.88 2.67
C ALA A 67 11.76 4.64 3.63
N PHE A 68 10.62 4.02 3.98
CA PHE A 68 9.64 4.55 4.92
C PHE A 68 9.73 3.91 6.32
N ASN A 69 10.79 3.14 6.62
CA ASN A 69 10.94 2.39 7.88
C ASN A 69 9.74 1.46 8.18
N ALA A 70 9.13 0.90 7.14
CA ALA A 70 8.04 -0.05 7.31
C ALA A 70 8.54 -1.34 7.98
N SER A 71 7.71 -1.88 8.86
CA SER A 71 7.97 -3.14 9.56
C SER A 71 7.38 -4.32 8.79
N PRO A 72 8.01 -5.50 8.81
CA PRO A 72 7.42 -6.70 8.22
C PRO A 72 6.12 -7.04 8.95
N CYS A 73 5.08 -7.36 8.18
CA CYS A 73 3.75 -7.67 8.69
C CYS A 73 3.14 -8.87 7.95
N GLU A 74 2.03 -9.37 8.49
CA GLU A 74 1.18 -10.32 7.78
C GLU A 74 0.44 -9.62 6.63
N LYS A 75 -0.06 -10.42 5.69
CA LYS A 75 -0.88 -9.91 4.60
C LYS A 75 -2.15 -9.29 5.18
N PRO A 76 -2.50 -8.03 4.85
CA PRO A 76 -3.71 -7.39 5.37
C PRO A 76 -4.97 -8.08 4.86
N THR A 77 -6.08 -7.90 5.54
CA THR A 77 -7.41 -8.24 5.01
C THR A 77 -7.89 -7.12 4.06
N THR A 78 -8.79 -7.46 3.15
CA THR A 78 -9.42 -6.51 2.21
C THR A 78 -10.41 -5.56 2.88
N ASP A 79 -10.84 -5.86 4.09
CA ASP A 79 -11.75 -5.03 4.86
C ASP A 79 -11.13 -3.64 5.11
N GLU A 80 -11.88 -2.61 4.71
CA GLU A 80 -11.50 -1.18 4.75
C GLU A 80 -10.18 -0.83 4.04
N LEU A 81 -9.67 -1.73 3.22
CA LEU A 81 -8.43 -1.57 2.48
C LEU A 81 -8.68 -0.83 1.16
N GLY A 82 -7.91 0.21 0.88
CA GLY A 82 -7.93 0.97 -0.37
C GLY A 82 -6.63 0.82 -1.14
N LEU A 83 -6.69 0.75 -2.46
CA LEU A 83 -5.50 0.77 -3.30
C LEU A 83 -5.03 2.23 -3.46
N ILE A 84 -3.83 2.54 -2.99
CA ILE A 84 -3.22 3.87 -3.16
C ILE A 84 -2.54 3.97 -4.52
N ILE A 85 -1.79 2.92 -4.86
CA ILE A 85 -0.98 2.86 -6.07
C ILE A 85 -0.67 1.41 -6.44
N GLY A 86 -0.74 1.11 -7.73
CA GLY A 86 -0.56 -0.23 -8.27
C GLY A 86 -1.34 -0.38 -9.57
N ASP A 87 -1.22 -1.56 -10.16
CA ASP A 87 -2.06 -1.92 -11.32
C ASP A 87 -3.51 -2.16 -10.88
N ALA A 88 -4.48 -1.98 -11.77
CA ALA A 88 -5.88 -2.33 -11.49
C ALA A 88 -6.01 -3.83 -11.12
N ASP A 89 -5.18 -4.68 -11.73
CA ASP A 89 -5.10 -6.11 -11.43
C ASP A 89 -4.43 -6.43 -10.08
N SER A 90 -3.93 -5.43 -9.34
CA SER A 90 -3.30 -5.66 -8.02
C SER A 90 -4.28 -6.29 -7.04
N TRP A 91 -5.56 -5.92 -7.10
CA TRP A 91 -6.61 -6.55 -6.29
C TRP A 91 -6.76 -8.03 -6.63
N HIS A 92 -6.90 -8.38 -7.90
CA HIS A 92 -7.00 -9.79 -8.32
C HIS A 92 -5.74 -10.59 -8.04
N THR A 93 -4.57 -9.96 -8.19
CA THR A 93 -3.25 -10.60 -7.98
C THR A 93 -3.00 -10.90 -6.51
N PHE A 94 -3.27 -9.94 -5.62
CA PHE A 94 -2.97 -10.07 -4.21
C PHE A 94 -4.16 -10.58 -3.39
N PHE A 95 -5.40 -10.38 -3.82
CA PHE A 95 -6.64 -10.77 -3.13
C PHE A 95 -7.61 -11.50 -4.08
N PRO A 96 -7.22 -12.67 -4.62
CA PRO A 96 -8.08 -13.41 -5.53
C PRO A 96 -9.36 -13.88 -4.82
N GLY A 97 -10.52 -13.48 -5.34
CA GLY A 97 -11.83 -13.87 -4.82
C GLY A 97 -12.39 -12.97 -3.72
N ASP A 98 -11.68 -11.90 -3.36
CA ASP A 98 -12.12 -10.93 -2.37
C ASP A 98 -12.32 -9.59 -3.08
N THR A 99 -13.58 -9.28 -3.41
CA THR A 99 -13.93 -8.00 -4.01
C THR A 99 -13.92 -6.93 -2.92
N PRO A 100 -13.11 -5.85 -3.06
CA PRO A 100 -13.17 -4.76 -2.12
C PRO A 100 -14.61 -4.28 -2.05
N ARG A 101 -15.18 -4.19 -0.83
CA ARG A 101 -16.55 -3.68 -0.65
C ARG A 101 -16.62 -2.30 -1.29
N ASP A 102 -17.40 -2.21 -2.35
CA ASP A 102 -17.70 -1.00 -3.10
C ASP A 102 -18.04 0.11 -2.09
N ARG A 103 -17.14 1.09 -1.91
CA ARG A 103 -17.46 2.29 -1.14
C ARG A 103 -18.37 3.14 -2.01
N HIS A 104 -19.69 2.95 -1.84
CA HIS A 104 -20.73 3.87 -2.34
C HIS A 104 -20.63 5.23 -1.66
#